data_AF-A0A5K1HN52-F1
#
_entry.id   AF-A0A5K1HN52-F1
#
_cell.length_a   1.000
_cell.length_b   1.000
_cell.length_c   1.000
_cell.angle_alpha   90.00
_cell.angle_beta   90.00
_cell.angle_gamma   90.00
#
_symmetry.space_group_name_H-M   'P 1'
#
loop_
_entity.id
_entity.type
_entity.pdbx_description
1 polymer ?
#
loop_
_entity_poly.entity_id
_entity_poly.type
_entity_poly.pdbx_seq_one_letter_code
_entity_poly.pdbx_strand_id
1 'polypeptide(L)'
;MRDKERGVVWEETIIMLPANVRYVFLSATIGNPGEFAMWITKLRKQPCNVVYTDYRPVPLEHYLCPSGGEGLYLVVDDKGKFHEDNFSKAIQSLGEGGTLIGLDKKKKNLSQ
;
A
#
# COMPACT_ATOMS: atom_id res chain seq x y z
N MET A 1 0.57 7.55 -10.93
CA MET A 1 -0.69 7.38 -11.69
C MET A 1 -1.92 7.17 -10.80
N ARG A 2 -1.86 6.44 -9.67
CA ARG A 2 -3.06 6.22 -8.81
C ARG A 2 -3.54 7.42 -7.99
N ASP A 3 -2.78 8.51 -7.97
CA ASP A 3 -3.20 9.76 -7.34
C ASP A 3 -4.31 10.41 -8.18
N LYS A 4 -5.47 10.74 -7.57
CA LYS A 4 -6.64 11.21 -8.32
C LYS A 4 -6.42 12.55 -9.01
N GLU A 5 -5.63 13.44 -8.40
CA GLU A 5 -5.44 14.80 -8.91
C GLU A 5 -4.17 14.90 -9.77
N ARG A 6 -3.12 14.17 -9.39
CA ARG A 6 -1.79 14.27 -10.00
C ARG A 6 -1.45 13.08 -10.90
N GLY A 7 -2.28 12.04 -10.90
CA GLY A 7 -2.09 10.81 -11.66
C GLY A 7 -2.13 11.04 -13.17
N VAL A 8 -3.05 11.90 -13.62
CA VAL A 8 -3.27 12.24 -15.02
C VAL A 8 -2.02 12.81 -15.69
N VAL A 9 -1.27 13.65 -14.97
CA VAL A 9 -0.04 14.28 -15.47
C VAL A 9 0.99 13.23 -15.89
N TRP A 10 1.09 12.11 -15.16
CA TRP A 10 2.01 11.04 -15.50
C TRP A 10 1.60 10.31 -16.79
N GLU A 11 0.31 10.05 -16.97
CA GLU A 11 -0.21 9.39 -18.18
C GLU A 11 -0.05 10.28 -19.40
N GLU A 12 -0.44 11.55 -19.30
CA GLU A 12 -0.31 12.53 -20.37
C GLU A 12 1.15 12.73 -20.78
N THR A 13 2.07 12.83 -19.82
CA THR A 13 3.51 12.94 -20.11
C THR A 13 4.01 11.70 -20.86
N ILE A 14 3.62 10.50 -20.44
CA ILE A 14 4.00 9.24 -21.10
C ILE A 14 3.37 9.11 -22.48
N ILE A 15 2.22 9.71 -22.75
CA ILE A 15 1.60 9.70 -24.07
C ILE A 15 2.30 10.71 -25.00
N MET A 16 2.58 11.92 -24.52
CA MET A 16 3.11 13.03 -25.33
C MET A 16 4.61 12.92 -25.67
N LEU A 17 5.39 12.12 -24.93
CA LEU A 17 6.82 11.97 -25.23
C LEU A 17 7.09 11.45 -26.66
N PRO A 18 8.23 11.77 -27.29
CA PRO A 18 8.58 11.23 -28.61
C PRO A 18 8.75 9.70 -28.61
N ALA A 19 8.45 9.07 -29.76
CA ALA A 19 8.43 7.60 -29.88
C ALA A 19 9.83 6.95 -29.78
N ASN A 20 10.92 7.69 -29.98
CA ASN A 20 12.29 7.20 -29.94
C ASN A 20 12.88 7.14 -28.51
N VAL A 21 12.19 7.69 -27.52
CA VAL A 21 12.67 7.75 -26.13
C VAL A 21 12.51 6.38 -25.44
N ARG A 22 13.54 5.97 -24.69
CA ARG A 22 13.50 4.78 -23.81
C ARG A 22 13.10 5.19 -22.39
N TYR A 23 12.38 4.31 -21.70
CA TYR A 23 11.85 4.55 -20.36
C TYR A 23 12.58 3.69 -19.32
N VAL A 24 12.74 4.27 -18.13
CA VAL A 24 13.06 3.52 -16.91
C VAL A 24 11.98 3.87 -15.89
N PHE A 25 11.20 2.87 -15.48
CA PHE A 25 10.15 3.04 -14.49
C PHE A 25 10.59 2.46 -13.15
N LEU A 26 10.66 3.31 -12.13
CA LEU A 26 10.93 2.91 -10.75
C LEU A 26 9.61 3.00 -9.98
N SER A 27 9.17 1.89 -9.41
CA SER A 27 7.91 1.76 -8.69
C SER A 27 8.11 0.95 -7.42
N ALA A 28 7.23 1.15 -6.44
CA ALA A 28 7.03 0.19 -5.36
C ALA A 28 6.44 -1.12 -5.92
N THR A 29 6.42 -2.16 -5.08
CA THR A 29 5.77 -3.44 -5.37
C THR A 29 4.28 -3.23 -5.66
N ILE A 30 3.86 -3.51 -6.89
CA ILE A 30 2.46 -3.43 -7.34
C ILE A 30 1.98 -4.83 -7.77
N GLY A 31 0.68 -5.09 -7.65
CA GLY A 31 0.12 -6.40 -7.99
C GLY A 31 0.01 -6.68 -9.49
N ASN A 32 -0.03 -5.64 -10.34
CA ASN A 32 -0.27 -5.78 -11.79
C ASN A 32 0.83 -5.13 -12.67
N PRO A 33 2.13 -5.44 -12.47
CA PRO A 33 3.21 -4.82 -13.24
C PRO A 33 3.19 -5.22 -14.72
N GLY A 34 2.68 -6.41 -15.05
CA GLY A 34 2.57 -6.91 -16.43
C GLY A 34 1.58 -6.11 -17.29
N GLU A 35 0.42 -5.75 -16.72
CA GLU A 35 -0.58 -4.92 -17.41
C GLU A 35 -0.01 -3.55 -17.78
N PHE A 36 0.74 -2.95 -16.84
CA PHE A 36 1.42 -1.68 -17.07
C PHE A 36 2.44 -1.78 -18.22
N ALA A 37 3.31 -2.79 -18.20
CA ALA A 37 4.30 -2.99 -19.25
C ALA A 37 3.65 -3.29 -20.62
N MET A 38 2.54 -4.03 -20.63
CA MET A 38 1.76 -4.29 -21.84
C MET A 38 1.15 -3.00 -22.41
N TRP A 39 0.61 -2.14 -21.55
CA TRP A 39 0.09 -0.82 -21.95
C TRP A 39 1.19 0.05 -22.58
N ILE A 40 2.37 0.13 -21.94
CA ILE A 40 3.53 0.86 -22.50
C ILE A 40 3.95 0.28 -23.84
N THR A 41 4.06 -1.04 -23.94
CA THR A 41 4.45 -1.73 -25.17
C THR A 41 3.46 -1.44 -26.30
N LYS A 42 2.16 -1.44 -26.01
CA LYS A 42 1.09 -1.13 -26.98
C LYS A 42 1.15 0.34 -27.44
N LEU A 43 1.36 1.27 -26.51
CA LEU A 43 1.43 2.71 -26.75
C LEU A 43 2.67 3.11 -27.55
N ARG A 44 3.83 2.51 -27.23
CA ARG A 44 5.14 2.91 -27.78
C ARG A 44 5.67 2.01 -28.89
N LYS A 45 5.06 0.85 -29.12
CA LYS A 45 5.54 -0.15 -30.09
C LYS A 45 6.99 -0.59 -29.83
N GLN A 46 7.38 -0.63 -28.56
CA GLN A 46 8.71 -1.04 -28.10
C GLN A 46 8.59 -2.02 -26.93
N PRO A 47 9.50 -2.99 -26.79
CA PRO A 47 9.50 -3.89 -25.64
C PRO A 47 9.66 -3.14 -24.31
N CYS A 48 8.83 -3.48 -23.33
CA CYS A 48 8.93 -3.00 -21.94
C CYS A 48 9.17 -4.20 -21.01
N ASN A 49 10.36 -4.29 -20.44
CA ASN A 49 10.73 -5.38 -19.53
C ASN A 49 10.26 -5.09 -18.11
N VAL A 50 9.81 -6.12 -17.40
CA VAL A 50 9.42 -6.04 -15.98
C VAL A 50 10.46 -6.79 -15.15
N VAL A 51 11.06 -6.09 -14.19
CA VAL A 51 11.88 -6.69 -13.15
C VAL A 51 11.13 -6.51 -11.82
N TYR A 52 10.77 -7.62 -11.19
CA TYR A 52 9.99 -7.64 -9.95
C TYR A 52 10.80 -8.30 -8.83
N THR A 53 10.68 -7.78 -7.62
CA THR A 53 11.25 -8.39 -6.42
C THR A 53 10.40 -8.03 -5.21
N ASP A 54 10.22 -9.00 -4.32
CA ASP A 54 9.68 -8.87 -2.97
C ASP A 54 10.79 -8.83 -1.91
N TYR A 55 12.06 -8.86 -2.34
CA TYR A 55 13.21 -8.83 -1.45
C TYR A 55 13.26 -7.52 -0.66
N ARG A 56 13.37 -7.67 0.66
CA ARG A 56 13.55 -6.54 1.58
C ARG A 56 14.92 -6.67 2.29
N PRO A 57 15.83 -5.71 2.11
CA PRO A 57 17.17 -5.76 2.73
C PRO A 57 17.16 -5.74 4.26
N VAL A 58 16.18 -5.06 4.86
CA VAL A 58 15.99 -4.98 6.32
C VAL A 58 14.69 -5.70 6.68
N PRO A 59 14.74 -6.88 7.34
CA PRO A 59 13.55 -7.59 7.78
C PRO A 59 12.67 -6.72 8.67
N LEU A 60 11.35 -6.94 8.60
CA LEU A 60 10.38 -6.20 9.41
C LEU A 60 9.69 -7.12 10.40
N GLU A 61 9.53 -6.63 11.61
CA GLU A 61 8.63 -7.18 12.61
C GLU A 61 7.42 -6.27 12.75
N HIS A 62 6.22 -6.84 12.77
CA HIS A 62 4.98 -6.09 12.90
C HIS A 62 4.40 -6.31 14.30
N TYR A 63 4.22 -5.22 15.05
CA TYR A 63 3.61 -5.24 16.38
C TYR A 63 2.24 -4.55 16.37
N LEU A 64 1.30 -5.06 17.16
CA LEU A 64 0.05 -4.38 17.48
C LEU A 64 0.14 -3.71 18.85
N CYS A 65 -0.38 -2.48 18.92
CA CYS A 65 -0.54 -1.72 20.16
C CYS A 65 -2.03 -1.40 20.33
N PRO A 66 -2.80 -2.20 21.07
CA PRO A 66 -4.22 -1.93 21.30
C PRO A 66 -4.39 -0.63 22.11
N SER A 67 -5.34 0.21 21.70
CA SER A 67 -5.63 1.47 22.39
C SER A 67 -6.19 1.20 23.78
N GLY A 68 -5.52 1.70 24.82
CA GLY A 68 -5.91 1.48 26.22
C GLY A 68 -5.44 0.14 26.81
N GLY A 69 -4.77 -0.70 26.02
CA GLY A 69 -4.08 -1.88 26.53
C GLY A 69 -2.61 -1.56 26.85
N GLU A 70 -2.02 -2.33 27.75
CA GLU A 70 -0.57 -2.28 28.00
C GLU A 70 0.15 -3.31 27.12
N GLY A 71 1.21 -2.87 26.43
CA GLY A 71 2.14 -3.73 25.73
C GLY A 71 2.06 -3.72 24.20
N LEU A 72 3.13 -4.25 23.59
CA LEU A 72 3.27 -4.47 22.16
C LEU A 72 3.19 -5.98 21.87
N TYR A 73 2.34 -6.36 20.93
CA TYR A 73 2.11 -7.75 20.57
C TYR A 73 2.72 -8.04 19.19
N LEU A 74 3.79 -8.84 19.14
CA LEU A 74 4.39 -9.25 17.86
C LEU A 74 3.42 -10.13 17.08
N VAL A 75 2.92 -9.65 15.93
CA VAL A 75 1.95 -10.37 15.09
C VAL A 75 2.56 -10.93 13.82
N VAL A 76 3.63 -10.34 13.29
CA VAL A 76 4.38 -10.89 12.16
C VAL A 76 5.85 -10.78 12.48
N ASP A 77 6.56 -11.91 12.43
CA ASP A 77 8.01 -11.94 12.66
C ASP A 77 8.82 -11.57 11.41
N ASP A 78 10.14 -11.48 11.59
CA ASP A 78 11.13 -11.18 10.55
C ASP A 78 11.15 -12.17 9.38
N LYS A 79 10.57 -13.37 9.58
CA LYS A 79 10.41 -14.43 8.56
C LYS A 79 9.05 -14.38 7.87
N GLY A 80 8.21 -13.40 8.21
CA GLY A 80 6.86 -13.25 7.66
C GLY A 80 5.84 -14.23 8.21
N LYS A 81 6.15 -14.96 9.29
CA LYS A 81 5.17 -15.86 9.93
C LYS A 81 4.22 -15.03 10.78
N PHE A 82 2.93 -15.24 10.54
CA PHE A 82 1.85 -14.65 11.32
C PHE A 82 1.64 -15.42 12.64
N HIS A 83 1.62 -14.70 13.76
CA HIS A 83 1.41 -15.23 15.11
C HIS A 83 -0.03 -14.95 15.57
N GLU A 84 -0.93 -15.88 15.26
CA GLU A 84 -2.38 -15.77 15.53
C GLU A 84 -2.71 -15.66 17.03
N ASP A 85 -1.92 -16.33 17.89
CA ASP A 85 -2.09 -16.26 19.35
C ASP A 85 -1.88 -14.84 19.88
N ASN A 86 -0.84 -14.16 19.40
CA ASN A 86 -0.53 -12.78 19.80
C ASN A 86 -1.53 -11.79 19.22
N PHE A 87 -2.01 -12.04 18.00
CA PHE A 87 -3.10 -11.25 17.40
C PHE A 87 -4.37 -11.36 18.25
N SER A 88 -4.78 -12.58 18.61
CA SER A 88 -5.96 -12.83 19.44
C SER A 88 -5.86 -12.14 20.81
N LYS A 89 -4.69 -12.21 21.46
CA LYS A 89 -4.42 -11.49 22.72
C LYS A 89 -4.54 -9.97 22.55
N ALA A 90 -3.94 -9.41 21.50
CA ALA A 90 -4.01 -7.97 21.24
C ALA A 90 -5.45 -7.48 21.04
N ILE A 91 -6.29 -8.25 20.35
CA ILE A 91 -7.71 -7.93 20.15
C ILE A 91 -8.50 -8.07 21.45
N GLN A 92 -8.21 -9.05 22.30
CA GLN A 92 -8.85 -9.17 23.62
C GLN A 92 -8.53 -7.95 24.50
N SER A 93 -7.27 -7.49 24.52
CA SER A 93 -6.87 -6.30 25.27
C SER A 93 -7.51 -4.99 24.78
N LEU A 94 -8.03 -4.94 23.54
CA LEU A 94 -8.79 -3.79 23.03
C LEU A 94 -10.18 -3.68 23.70
N GLY A 95 -10.75 -4.81 24.13
CA GLY A 95 -12.09 -4.89 24.71
C GLY A 95 -12.23 -4.32 26.13
N GLU A 96 -11.11 -4.08 26.83
CA GLU A 96 -11.12 -3.64 28.23
C GLU A 96 -11.07 -2.11 28.41
N GLY A 97 -10.82 -1.32 27.35
CA GLY A 97 -10.69 0.15 27.44
C GLY A 97 -10.99 0.97 26.18
N GLY A 98 -11.48 0.36 25.10
CA GLY A 98 -11.71 1.01 23.82
C GLY A 98 -12.93 1.94 23.76
N THR A 99 -12.83 3.14 24.33
CA THR A 99 -13.69 4.26 23.90
C THR A 99 -13.43 4.49 22.40
N LEU A 100 -14.48 4.50 21.58
CA LEU A 100 -14.43 4.81 20.15
C LEU A 100 -13.96 6.27 19.94
N ILE A 101 -12.65 6.52 20.00
CA ILE A 101 -12.08 7.82 19.66
C ILE A 101 -12.06 7.91 18.12
N GLY A 102 -13.11 8.49 17.54
CA GLY A 102 -12.93 9.27 16.30
C GLY A 102 -13.85 9.09 15.10
N LEU A 103 -14.99 8.39 15.16
CA LEU A 103 -15.89 8.27 13.98
C LEU A 103 -17.25 9.00 14.05
N ASP A 104 -17.61 9.66 15.16
CA ASP A 104 -18.99 10.23 15.30
C ASP A 104 -19.16 11.74 15.07
N LYS A 105 -18.11 12.51 14.77
CA LYS A 105 -18.26 13.99 14.67
C LYS A 105 -18.70 14.55 13.31
N LYS A 106 -19.02 13.73 12.29
CA LYS A 106 -19.37 14.25 10.95
C LYS A 106 -20.84 14.13 10.49
N LYS A 107 -21.76 13.56 11.29
CA LYS A 107 -23.17 13.38 10.87
C LYS A 107 -24.19 14.39 11.43
N LYS A 108 -23.81 15.34 12.30
CA LYS A 108 -24.78 16.28 12.92
C LYS A 108 -24.96 17.65 12.24
N ASN A 109 -24.23 17.96 11.16
CA ASN A 109 -24.34 19.28 10.49
C ASN A 109 -24.84 19.20 9.04
N LEU A 110 -25.73 18.26 8.71
CA LEU A 110 -26.47 18.27 7.43
C LEU A 110 -27.94 17.88 7.66
N SER A 111 -28.64 18.68 8.45
CA SER A 111 -30.11 18.79 8.43
C SER A 111 -30.52 20.10 9.10
N GLN A 112 -30.33 21.18 8.35
CA GLN A 112 -31.33 22.23 8.18
C GLN A 112 -31.36 22.58 6.70
#